data_AF-A0A928ASZ2-F1
#
_entry.id   AF-A0A928ASZ2-F1
#
_cell.length_a   1.000
_cell.length_b   1.000
_cell.length_c   1.000
_cell.angle_alpha   90.00
_cell.angle_beta   90.00
_cell.angle_gamma   90.00
#
_symmetry.space_group_name_H-M   'P 1'
#
loop_
_entity.id
_entity.type
_entity.pdbx_description
1 polymer ?
#
loop_
_entity_poly.entity_id
_entity_poly.type
_entity_poly.pdbx_seq_one_letter_code
_entity_poly.pdbx_strand_id
1 'polypeptide(L)'
;MKMKTIKLFATFCAVVALCSSCLTGVGTDEDLYAPETPEIPADGELVLTATPTTIYADGEDFSTLKLTKGGVEITSDFTLYDGDNNTVSLPDMKFSTEKKGKYYFWASYGLDITETICIEAVEKLPDAPDAPDDDNPDKLNFKRRVLLIQFTGTGCGYCPSMTTTLRQIMSDTTSQKYNEKVVLAAAHRFNQDDPAYLEGAALDDAMGITSFPQVAVDMHTRTTYYNYGSVAGMLNSALSRVEAKAGIAAVSEWDEQTRTISITATVKAAQTEEFRIGAWLLEDGIYGRQSNYTSEQGDFNVHDCCIRLADSKVTSTDFSGHLLGEIEAGKTANHSFSLDVKSGWNIDNCRLVLFVTAPETRNGRKYFYVNNVVEMPVAGKIDYEYIE
;
A
#
# COMPACT_ATOMS: atom_id res chain seq x y z
N MET A 1 47.75 27.14 14.35
CA MET A 1 48.67 28.06 15.06
C MET A 1 48.07 29.45 15.06
N LYS A 2 47.79 29.98 16.26
CA LYS A 2 47.45 31.36 16.65
C LYS A 2 46.09 31.96 16.24
N MET A 3 45.16 31.85 17.19
CA MET A 3 44.17 32.87 17.58
C MET A 3 44.79 34.25 17.83
N LYS A 4 43.99 35.31 17.62
CA LYS A 4 44.05 36.66 18.21
C LYS A 4 42.82 37.45 17.69
N THR A 5 42.03 38.26 18.40
CA THR A 5 41.91 38.65 19.82
C THR A 5 40.73 39.65 19.96
N ILE A 6 40.11 39.70 21.17
CA ILE A 6 39.59 40.90 21.92
C ILE A 6 38.27 41.55 21.39
N LYS A 7 37.10 41.46 22.08
CA LYS A 7 36.58 42.03 23.36
C LYS A 7 36.28 43.55 23.37
N LEU A 8 35.02 43.90 23.74
CA LEU A 8 34.48 45.05 24.54
C LEU A 8 33.03 45.39 24.07
N PHE A 9 32.02 45.83 24.83
CA PHE A 9 31.82 46.28 26.22
C PHE A 9 30.32 46.12 26.60
N ALA A 10 30.03 46.06 27.90
CA ALA A 10 28.74 46.04 28.63
C ALA A 10 27.85 47.30 28.37
N THR A 11 26.57 47.41 28.77
CA THR A 11 26.04 47.54 30.17
C THR A 11 24.50 47.78 30.10
N PHE A 12 23.67 46.96 30.76
CA PHE A 12 22.75 47.21 31.91
C PHE A 12 21.62 48.27 31.76
N CYS A 13 20.36 47.85 32.04
CA CYS A 13 19.47 48.49 33.01
C CYS A 13 18.19 47.66 33.24
N ALA A 14 17.88 47.40 34.50
CA ALA A 14 16.66 46.77 35.01
C ALA A 14 15.82 47.82 35.76
N VAL A 15 14.48 47.69 35.72
CA VAL A 15 13.57 48.32 36.70
C VAL A 15 12.47 47.31 37.04
N VAL A 16 12.31 47.09 38.35
CA VAL A 16 11.27 46.31 39.02
C VAL A 16 10.27 47.28 39.64
N ALA A 17 8.97 46.97 39.62
CA ALA A 17 8.02 47.48 40.60
C ALA A 17 6.95 46.41 40.91
N LEU A 18 6.85 46.06 42.20
CA LEU A 18 5.83 45.24 42.86
C LEU A 18 4.73 46.16 43.41
N CYS A 19 3.48 45.66 43.54
CA CYS A 19 2.66 45.79 44.75
C CYS A 19 1.31 45.03 44.67
N SER A 20 0.96 44.40 45.78
CA SER A 20 -0.24 43.62 46.10
C SER A 20 -1.51 44.46 46.35
N SER A 21 -2.70 43.84 46.33
CA SER A 21 -3.66 43.74 47.48
C SER A 21 -5.08 43.30 47.05
N CYS A 22 -5.89 42.95 48.06
CA CYS A 22 -7.10 42.15 48.02
C CYS A 22 -8.43 42.94 48.07
N LEU A 23 -9.53 42.24 47.73
CA LEU A 23 -10.91 42.27 48.27
C LEU A 23 -11.96 43.37 47.87
N THR A 24 -13.15 42.82 47.57
CA THR A 24 -14.55 43.30 47.64
C THR A 24 -15.13 44.25 46.58
N GLY A 25 -16.31 43.85 46.07
CA GLY A 25 -17.27 44.73 45.40
C GLY A 25 -18.38 43.96 44.69
N VAL A 26 -19.48 43.70 45.39
CA VAL A 26 -20.76 43.28 44.80
C VAL A 26 -21.38 44.48 44.08
N GLY A 27 -21.80 44.31 42.84
CA GLY A 27 -22.57 45.28 42.07
C GLY A 27 -23.41 44.56 41.03
N THR A 28 -24.71 44.55 41.25
CA THR A 28 -25.75 44.10 40.33
C THR A 28 -25.82 45.01 39.12
N ASP A 29 -25.86 44.45 37.91
CA ASP A 29 -26.76 44.94 36.87
C ASP A 29 -27.07 43.81 35.87
N GLU A 30 -28.36 43.65 35.62
CA GLU A 30 -28.95 42.79 34.61
C GLU A 30 -28.70 43.42 33.24
N ASP A 31 -27.87 42.80 32.41
CA ASP A 31 -27.86 43.05 30.97
C ASP A 31 -27.92 41.71 30.21
N LEU A 32 -29.12 41.44 29.70
CA LEU A 32 -29.47 40.69 28.49
C LEU A 32 -28.43 39.67 27.96
N TYR A 33 -28.58 38.42 28.37
CA TYR A 33 -27.95 37.27 27.74
C TYR A 33 -28.64 36.98 26.39
N ALA A 34 -28.10 37.51 25.28
CA ALA A 34 -28.24 36.84 24.00
C ALA A 34 -27.26 35.66 23.99
N PRO A 35 -27.66 34.43 23.61
CA PRO A 35 -26.68 33.37 23.43
C PRO A 35 -25.80 33.74 22.25
N GLU A 36 -24.55 34.11 22.54
CA GLU A 36 -23.48 34.18 21.55
C GLU A 36 -23.33 32.80 20.91
N THR A 37 -23.43 32.75 19.59
CA THR A 37 -22.93 31.64 18.78
C THR A 37 -21.49 31.38 19.21
N PRO A 38 -21.09 30.15 19.57
CA PRO A 38 -19.72 29.92 20.01
C PRO A 38 -18.76 30.30 18.87
N GLU A 39 -17.98 31.37 19.08
CA GLU A 39 -16.76 31.61 18.32
C GLU A 39 -15.90 30.35 18.48
N ILE A 40 -15.44 29.78 17.37
CA ILE A 40 -14.51 28.65 17.36
C ILE A 40 -13.09 29.25 17.33
N PRO A 41 -12.29 29.23 18.41
CA PRO A 41 -10.86 29.43 18.30
C PRO A 41 -10.21 28.05 18.33
N ALA A 42 -9.88 27.50 17.16
CA ALA A 42 -9.03 26.33 17.06
C ALA A 42 -7.72 26.74 16.38
N ASP A 43 -6.68 26.96 17.18
CA ASP A 43 -5.27 27.14 16.78
C ASP A 43 -4.68 25.81 16.27
N GLY A 44 -5.30 25.26 15.23
CA GLY A 44 -4.96 23.95 14.66
C GLY A 44 -4.90 23.98 13.14
N GLU A 45 -4.17 23.03 12.57
CA GLU A 45 -3.98 22.89 11.12
C GLU A 45 -5.31 22.65 10.38
N LEU A 46 -5.46 23.28 9.22
CA LEU A 46 -6.58 23.07 8.32
C LEU A 46 -6.25 21.89 7.41
N VAL A 47 -7.07 20.84 7.45
CA VAL A 47 -6.83 19.59 6.73
C VAL A 47 -8.06 19.21 5.92
N LEU A 48 -7.85 18.97 4.63
CA LEU A 48 -8.83 18.38 3.72
C LEU A 48 -8.47 16.91 3.52
N THR A 49 -9.43 16.01 3.70
CA THR A 49 -9.28 14.58 3.40
C THR A 49 -10.32 14.14 2.38
N ALA A 50 -10.06 13.01 1.72
CA ALA A 50 -10.97 12.35 0.80
C ALA A 50 -11.02 10.85 1.10
N THR A 51 -12.22 10.27 1.09
CA THR A 51 -12.42 8.85 1.31
C THR A 51 -13.57 8.31 0.46
N PRO A 52 -13.35 7.27 -0.36
CA PRO A 52 -12.03 6.73 -0.76
C PRO A 52 -11.25 7.72 -1.65
N THR A 53 -9.93 7.59 -1.78
CA THR A 53 -9.14 8.44 -2.71
C THR A 53 -9.12 7.89 -4.14
N THR A 54 -9.82 6.78 -4.40
CA THR A 54 -9.97 6.15 -5.72
C THR A 54 -11.43 5.79 -5.91
N ILE A 55 -12.01 6.18 -7.04
CA ILE A 55 -13.42 5.93 -7.40
C ILE A 55 -13.51 5.40 -8.82
N TYR A 56 -14.60 4.74 -9.16
CA TYR A 56 -14.94 4.48 -10.55
C TYR A 56 -15.43 5.75 -11.26
N ALA A 57 -14.97 5.93 -12.49
CA ALA A 57 -15.37 7.01 -13.38
C ALA A 57 -16.72 6.69 -14.06
N ASP A 58 -17.75 6.32 -13.29
CA ASP A 58 -19.08 5.94 -13.77
C ASP A 58 -20.17 6.99 -13.44
N GLY A 59 -19.78 8.09 -12.80
CA GLY A 59 -20.68 9.15 -12.35
C GLY A 59 -21.49 8.83 -11.09
N GLU A 60 -21.46 7.57 -10.62
CA GLU A 60 -22.22 7.09 -9.46
C GLU A 60 -21.32 6.86 -8.24
N ASP A 61 -20.17 6.22 -8.42
CA ASP A 61 -19.18 6.03 -7.36
C ASP A 61 -18.56 7.38 -6.96
N PHE A 62 -18.34 7.57 -5.66
CA PHE A 62 -18.00 8.89 -5.12
C PHE A 62 -17.02 8.84 -3.97
N SER A 63 -16.20 9.89 -3.91
CA SER A 63 -15.33 10.19 -2.77
C SER A 63 -16.00 11.25 -1.92
N THR A 64 -16.04 11.04 -0.61
CA THR A 64 -16.47 12.06 0.34
C THR A 64 -15.27 12.88 0.80
N LEU A 65 -15.33 14.19 0.62
CA LEU A 65 -14.35 15.13 1.12
C LEU A 65 -14.75 15.61 2.51
N LYS A 66 -13.77 15.79 3.39
CA LYS A 66 -13.99 16.32 4.74
C LYS A 66 -12.95 17.37 5.09
N LEU A 67 -13.42 18.56 5.49
CA LEU A 67 -12.56 19.65 5.93
C LEU A 67 -12.58 19.73 7.46
N THR A 68 -11.41 19.81 8.08
CA THR A 68 -11.28 19.96 9.53
C THR A 68 -10.27 21.04 9.88
N LYS A 69 -10.48 21.73 11.01
CA LYS A 69 -9.49 22.64 11.60
C LYS A 69 -9.25 22.25 13.06
N GLY A 70 -8.01 21.88 13.39
CA GLY A 70 -7.68 21.36 14.73
C GLY A 70 -8.51 20.12 15.12
N GLY A 71 -8.87 19.29 14.14
CA GLY A 71 -9.67 18.08 14.33
C GLY A 71 -11.20 18.30 14.40
N VAL A 72 -11.68 19.55 14.36
CA VAL A 72 -13.11 19.87 14.31
C VAL A 72 -13.55 20.03 12.86
N GLU A 73 -14.64 19.39 12.47
CA GLU A 73 -15.18 19.46 11.12
C GLU A 73 -15.74 20.85 10.79
N ILE A 74 -15.36 21.36 9.63
CA ILE A 74 -15.80 22.65 9.08
C ILE A 74 -16.85 22.36 8.01
N THR A 75 -18.07 22.87 8.22
CA THR A 75 -19.22 22.59 7.36
C THR A 75 -19.74 23.82 6.61
N SER A 76 -19.23 25.02 6.93
CA SER A 76 -19.57 26.29 6.28
C SER A 76 -18.35 27.21 6.16
N ASP A 77 -18.50 28.29 5.39
CA ASP A 77 -17.53 29.40 5.30
C ASP A 77 -16.12 29.03 4.79
N PHE A 78 -16.02 27.94 4.03
CA PHE A 78 -14.82 27.56 3.30
C PHE A 78 -15.04 27.68 1.78
N THR A 79 -13.94 27.76 1.03
CA THR A 79 -13.96 27.67 -0.43
C THR A 79 -13.15 26.47 -0.87
N LEU A 80 -13.72 25.63 -1.74
CA LEU A 80 -13.01 24.50 -2.34
C LEU A 80 -12.52 24.88 -3.73
N TYR A 81 -11.32 24.42 -4.08
CA TYR A 81 -10.67 24.67 -5.35
C TYR A 81 -10.23 23.37 -6.01
N ASP A 82 -10.20 23.36 -7.34
CA ASP A 82 -9.56 22.30 -8.12
C ASP A 82 -8.03 22.53 -8.26
N GLY A 83 -7.35 21.61 -8.91
CA GLY A 83 -5.91 21.71 -9.19
C GLY A 83 -5.49 22.89 -10.08
N ASP A 84 -6.43 23.50 -10.80
CA ASP A 84 -6.22 24.68 -11.64
C ASP A 84 -6.58 26.00 -10.90
N ASN A 85 -6.90 25.92 -9.61
CA ASN A 85 -7.33 27.02 -8.73
C ASN A 85 -8.68 27.63 -9.09
N ASN A 86 -9.55 26.89 -9.79
CA ASN A 86 -10.93 27.31 -9.98
C ASN A 86 -11.76 26.89 -8.76
N THR A 87 -12.68 27.76 -8.34
CA THR A 87 -13.65 27.40 -7.30
C THR A 87 -14.58 26.29 -7.80
N VAL A 88 -14.75 25.27 -6.97
CA VAL A 88 -15.63 24.12 -7.22
C VAL A 88 -16.67 23.99 -6.13
N SER A 89 -17.87 23.54 -6.49
CA SER A 89 -18.96 23.24 -5.56
C SER A 89 -19.28 21.76 -5.67
N LEU A 90 -19.17 21.05 -4.55
CA LEU A 90 -19.48 19.63 -4.44
C LEU A 90 -20.70 19.46 -3.53
N PRO A 91 -21.87 19.06 -4.07
CA PRO A 91 -23.03 18.71 -3.26
C PRO A 91 -22.65 17.66 -2.20
N ASP A 92 -23.03 17.90 -0.94
CA ASP A 92 -22.73 17.03 0.20
C ASP A 92 -21.24 16.70 0.39
N MET A 93 -20.34 17.54 -0.13
CA MET A 93 -18.89 17.28 -0.18
C MET A 93 -18.55 15.96 -0.90
N LYS A 94 -19.38 15.54 -1.86
CA LYS A 94 -19.15 14.32 -2.65
C LYS A 94 -18.64 14.68 -4.03
N PHE A 95 -17.57 14.01 -4.43
CA PHE A 95 -17.02 14.08 -5.77
C PHE A 95 -17.29 12.76 -6.51
N SER A 96 -17.96 12.84 -7.66
CA SER A 96 -18.07 11.78 -8.65
C SER A 96 -17.77 12.33 -10.05
N THR A 97 -17.44 11.46 -10.99
CA THR A 97 -17.12 11.84 -12.38
C THR A 97 -17.34 10.66 -13.31
N GLU A 98 -17.65 10.93 -14.58
CA GLU A 98 -17.66 9.91 -15.66
C GLU A 98 -16.30 9.83 -16.39
N LYS A 99 -15.37 10.73 -16.06
CA LYS A 99 -14.08 10.85 -16.77
C LYS A 99 -12.96 10.31 -15.93
N LYS A 100 -12.23 9.33 -16.47
CA LYS A 100 -11.00 8.85 -15.84
C LYS A 100 -9.95 9.95 -15.74
N GLY A 101 -9.17 9.92 -14.66
CA GLY A 101 -8.09 10.85 -14.44
C GLY A 101 -7.87 11.17 -12.96
N LYS A 102 -6.88 12.01 -12.71
CA LYS A 102 -6.57 12.52 -11.37
C LYS A 102 -7.23 13.87 -11.18
N TYR A 103 -7.94 14.00 -10.08
CA TYR A 103 -8.65 15.21 -9.68
C TYR A 103 -8.04 15.72 -8.39
N TYR A 104 -7.61 16.97 -8.42
CA TYR A 104 -6.91 17.59 -7.31
C TYR A 104 -7.83 18.58 -6.62
N PHE A 105 -7.84 18.56 -5.29
CA PHE A 105 -8.65 19.47 -4.49
C PHE A 105 -7.83 20.07 -3.35
N TRP A 106 -8.10 21.34 -3.05
CA TRP A 106 -7.62 21.99 -1.83
C TRP A 106 -8.68 23.00 -1.36
N ALA A 107 -8.66 23.35 -0.08
CA ALA A 107 -9.64 24.27 0.49
C ALA A 107 -8.97 25.46 1.16
N SER A 108 -9.68 26.59 1.21
CA SER A 108 -9.36 27.73 2.06
C SER A 108 -10.45 27.95 3.11
N TYR A 109 -10.03 28.35 4.31
CA TYR A 109 -10.92 28.76 5.40
C TYR A 109 -10.30 29.97 6.12
N GLY A 110 -10.86 31.14 5.89
CA GLY A 110 -10.23 32.40 6.30
C GLY A 110 -8.91 32.64 5.56
N LEU A 111 -7.80 32.72 6.31
CA LEU A 111 -6.45 32.88 5.75
C LEU A 111 -5.69 31.55 5.61
N ASP A 112 -6.26 30.46 6.13
CA ASP A 112 -5.62 29.14 6.09
C ASP A 112 -5.99 28.41 4.81
N ILE A 113 -5.04 27.60 4.31
CA ILE A 113 -5.23 26.73 3.16
C ILE A 113 -4.77 25.31 3.51
N THR A 114 -5.36 24.32 2.86
CA THR A 114 -4.96 22.91 3.03
C THR A 114 -3.85 22.54 2.05
N GLU A 115 -3.15 21.45 2.34
CA GLU A 115 -2.45 20.70 1.30
C GLU A 115 -3.42 20.24 0.21
N THR A 116 -2.90 19.99 -0.99
CA THR A 116 -3.69 19.46 -2.11
C THR A 116 -3.83 17.95 -1.98
N ILE A 117 -5.07 17.47 -1.99
CA ILE A 117 -5.40 16.05 -2.08
C ILE A 117 -5.63 15.63 -3.53
N CYS A 118 -5.50 14.33 -3.81
CA CYS A 118 -5.73 13.74 -5.12
C CYS A 118 -6.77 12.62 -5.00
N ILE A 119 -7.80 12.66 -5.84
CA ILE A 119 -8.75 11.56 -6.05
C ILE A 119 -8.50 11.03 -7.46
N GLU A 120 -8.26 9.73 -7.58
CA GLU A 120 -8.07 9.06 -8.87
C GLU A 120 -9.38 8.42 -9.31
N ALA A 121 -9.98 8.91 -10.39
CA ALA A 121 -11.10 8.26 -11.03
C ALA A 121 -10.58 7.24 -12.05
N VAL A 122 -10.81 5.96 -11.79
CA VAL A 122 -10.37 4.86 -12.65
C VAL A 122 -11.51 4.38 -13.51
N GLU A 123 -11.18 3.73 -14.62
CA GLU A 123 -12.18 3.12 -15.48
C GLU A 123 -12.91 2.01 -14.71
N LYS A 124 -14.25 2.08 -14.65
CA LYS A 124 -15.03 0.92 -14.24
C LYS A 124 -14.88 -0.10 -15.34
N LEU A 125 -14.21 -1.21 -15.03
CA LEU A 125 -14.17 -2.32 -15.96
C LEU A 125 -15.60 -2.86 -16.06
N PRO A 126 -16.28 -2.74 -17.22
CA PRO A 126 -17.69 -3.10 -17.34
C PRO A 126 -17.95 -4.58 -17.06
N ASP A 127 -16.90 -5.40 -17.16
CA ASP A 127 -16.90 -6.85 -16.91
C ASP A 127 -16.09 -7.22 -15.65
N ALA A 128 -15.85 -6.29 -14.72
CA ALA A 128 -15.30 -6.66 -13.43
C ALA A 128 -16.40 -7.30 -12.55
N PRO A 129 -16.13 -8.43 -11.91
CA PRO A 129 -17.09 -9.07 -11.00
C PRO A 129 -17.37 -8.17 -9.79
N ASP A 130 -18.55 -8.30 -9.18
CA ASP A 130 -18.89 -7.58 -7.95
C ASP A 130 -17.95 -7.93 -6.80
N ALA A 131 -17.66 -6.97 -5.93
CA ALA A 131 -16.82 -7.19 -4.75
C ALA A 131 -17.37 -8.33 -3.87
N PRO A 132 -16.51 -9.18 -3.25
CA PRO A 132 -16.99 -10.25 -2.38
C PRO A 132 -17.70 -9.69 -1.14
N ASP A 133 -18.77 -10.36 -0.71
CA ASP A 133 -19.43 -10.07 0.57
C ASP A 133 -18.50 -10.37 1.76
N ASP A 134 -18.61 -9.58 2.82
CA ASP A 134 -17.96 -9.85 4.10
C ASP A 134 -18.95 -10.50 5.06
N ASP A 135 -18.87 -11.83 5.20
CA ASP A 135 -19.69 -12.61 6.13
C ASP A 135 -19.43 -12.26 7.61
N ASN A 136 -18.34 -11.55 7.93
CA ASN A 136 -17.91 -11.23 9.28
C ASN A 136 -17.48 -9.74 9.42
N PRO A 137 -18.41 -8.78 9.24
CA PRO A 137 -18.10 -7.34 9.15
C PRO A 137 -17.46 -6.77 10.42
N ASP A 138 -17.65 -7.38 11.58
CA ASP A 138 -17.07 -6.93 12.84
C ASP A 138 -15.66 -7.48 13.12
N LYS A 139 -15.21 -8.50 12.37
CA LYS A 139 -13.88 -9.11 12.57
C LYS A 139 -12.79 -8.32 11.86
N LEU A 140 -11.67 -8.13 12.57
CA LEU A 140 -10.49 -7.39 12.12
C LEU A 140 -9.16 -8.15 12.35
N ASN A 141 -9.19 -9.35 12.91
CA ASN A 141 -8.02 -10.16 13.22
C ASN A 141 -7.63 -11.05 12.02
N PHE A 142 -7.06 -10.46 10.98
CA PHE A 142 -6.75 -11.17 9.75
C PHE A 142 -5.57 -12.14 9.89
N LYS A 143 -5.65 -13.26 9.16
CA LYS A 143 -4.54 -14.20 8.99
C LYS A 143 -3.44 -13.53 8.15
N ARG A 144 -2.24 -13.45 8.73
CA ARG A 144 -1.07 -12.83 8.10
C ARG A 144 -0.28 -13.86 7.27
N ARG A 145 0.02 -13.51 6.02
CA ARG A 145 1.03 -14.21 5.20
C ARG A 145 2.12 -13.27 4.68
N VAL A 146 3.30 -13.84 4.48
CA VAL A 146 4.50 -13.17 3.93
C VAL A 146 4.56 -13.35 2.42
N LEU A 147 4.89 -12.28 1.70
CA LEU A 147 5.30 -12.39 0.30
C LEU A 147 6.82 -12.62 0.24
N LEU A 148 7.22 -13.74 -0.36
CA LEU A 148 8.61 -14.09 -0.63
C LEU A 148 8.86 -14.02 -2.14
N ILE A 149 9.76 -13.15 -2.57
CA ILE A 149 10.08 -12.93 -3.98
C ILE A 149 11.48 -13.45 -4.24
N GLN A 150 11.60 -14.49 -5.07
CA GLN A 150 12.87 -14.95 -5.61
C GLN A 150 13.23 -14.14 -6.86
N PHE A 151 14.45 -13.62 -6.90
CA PHE A 151 15.03 -13.03 -8.10
C PHE A 151 15.97 -14.06 -8.73
N THR A 152 15.64 -14.48 -9.95
CA THR A 152 16.28 -15.64 -10.62
C THR A 152 16.38 -15.45 -12.14
N GLY A 153 16.84 -16.49 -12.83
CA GLY A 153 16.70 -16.68 -14.26
C GLY A 153 17.56 -17.83 -14.78
N THR A 154 17.21 -18.35 -15.95
CA THR A 154 17.80 -19.56 -16.58
C THR A 154 19.31 -19.46 -16.82
N GLY A 155 19.86 -18.26 -17.03
CA GLY A 155 21.30 -18.03 -17.19
C GLY A 155 22.10 -18.02 -15.87
N CYS A 156 21.43 -17.98 -14.72
CA CYS A 156 22.07 -17.81 -13.41
C CYS A 156 22.57 -19.15 -12.84
N GLY A 157 23.88 -19.41 -12.95
CA GLY A 157 24.47 -20.68 -12.50
C GLY A 157 24.38 -20.97 -10.99
N TYR A 158 24.22 -19.95 -10.13
CA TYR A 158 24.07 -20.14 -8.68
C TYR A 158 22.62 -20.18 -8.20
N CYS A 159 21.65 -19.87 -9.08
CA CYS A 159 20.24 -19.88 -8.76
C CYS A 159 19.71 -21.25 -8.30
N PRO A 160 20.23 -22.40 -8.79
CA PRO A 160 19.87 -23.71 -8.24
C PRO A 160 20.01 -23.84 -6.72
N SER A 161 21.02 -23.23 -6.08
CA SER A 161 21.17 -23.32 -4.61
C SER A 161 20.08 -22.55 -3.86
N MET A 162 19.66 -21.38 -4.34
CA MET A 162 18.52 -20.68 -3.75
C MET A 162 17.22 -21.47 -4.00
N THR A 163 17.02 -21.99 -5.23
CA THR A 163 15.85 -22.80 -5.56
C THR A 163 15.76 -24.07 -4.70
N THR A 164 16.87 -24.77 -4.44
CA THR A 164 16.89 -25.91 -3.51
C THR A 164 16.42 -25.49 -2.11
N THR A 165 16.95 -24.40 -1.57
CA THR A 165 16.56 -23.89 -0.24
C THR A 165 15.09 -23.49 -0.19
N LEU A 166 14.58 -22.82 -1.21
CA LEU A 166 13.17 -22.43 -1.27
C LEU A 166 12.27 -23.66 -1.38
N ARG A 167 12.61 -24.65 -2.20
CA ARG A 167 11.89 -25.94 -2.26
C ARG A 167 11.88 -26.62 -0.89
N GLN A 168 13.00 -26.65 -0.18
CA GLN A 168 13.08 -27.19 1.18
C GLN A 168 12.13 -26.45 2.12
N ILE A 169 12.19 -25.11 2.16
CA ILE A 169 11.33 -24.27 3.02
C ILE A 169 9.85 -24.47 2.71
N MET A 170 9.46 -24.47 1.44
CA MET A 170 8.06 -24.62 1.03
C MET A 170 7.54 -26.05 1.21
N SER A 171 8.43 -27.05 1.19
CA SER A 171 8.09 -28.46 1.50
C SER A 171 8.13 -28.78 3.00
N ASP A 172 8.59 -27.86 3.83
CA ASP A 172 8.79 -28.09 5.26
C ASP A 172 7.43 -28.16 5.98
N THR A 173 7.07 -29.39 6.38
CA THR A 173 5.83 -29.72 7.10
C THR A 173 5.99 -29.71 8.62
N THR A 174 7.13 -29.24 9.15
CA THR A 174 7.34 -29.10 10.59
C THR A 174 6.48 -27.96 11.17
N SER A 175 6.65 -27.65 12.46
CA SER A 175 5.83 -26.69 13.21
C SER A 175 5.73 -25.29 12.60
N GLN A 176 6.66 -24.90 11.72
CA GLN A 176 6.63 -23.59 11.08
C GLN A 176 5.55 -23.47 10.00
N LYS A 177 5.20 -24.56 9.30
CA LYS A 177 4.16 -24.59 8.24
C LYS A 177 4.28 -23.40 7.27
N TYR A 178 5.47 -23.20 6.68
CA TYR A 178 5.70 -22.05 5.81
C TYR A 178 4.78 -22.04 4.59
N ASN A 179 4.41 -23.21 4.06
CA ASN A 179 3.45 -23.35 2.96
C ASN A 179 2.06 -22.74 3.25
N GLU A 180 1.65 -22.62 4.51
CA GLU A 180 0.39 -21.98 4.90
C GLU A 180 0.55 -20.47 5.18
N LYS A 181 1.80 -19.99 5.33
CA LYS A 181 2.15 -18.65 5.84
C LYS A 181 2.94 -17.80 4.85
N VAL A 182 3.41 -18.37 3.75
CA VAL A 182 4.29 -17.72 2.78
C VAL A 182 3.73 -17.94 1.38
N VAL A 183 3.60 -16.85 0.63
CA VAL A 183 3.30 -16.87 -0.80
C VAL A 183 4.63 -16.64 -1.54
N LEU A 184 5.06 -17.62 -2.32
CA LEU A 184 6.30 -17.56 -3.09
C LEU A 184 6.01 -17.07 -4.52
N ALA A 185 6.79 -16.11 -4.99
CA ALA A 185 6.79 -15.62 -6.36
C ALA A 185 8.23 -15.57 -6.92
N ALA A 186 8.41 -15.83 -8.20
CA ALA A 186 9.70 -15.83 -8.88
C ALA A 186 9.76 -14.77 -9.98
N ALA A 187 10.58 -13.74 -9.77
CA ALA A 187 10.91 -12.72 -10.75
C ALA A 187 12.12 -13.15 -11.58
N HIS A 188 11.86 -13.63 -12.80
CA HIS A 188 12.91 -13.97 -13.77
C HIS A 188 13.40 -12.71 -14.46
N ARG A 189 14.58 -12.23 -14.06
CA ARG A 189 15.15 -10.94 -14.49
C ARG A 189 16.63 -11.02 -14.90
N PHE A 190 17.25 -12.20 -14.79
CA PHE A 190 18.67 -12.39 -15.08
C PHE A 190 19.03 -12.24 -16.57
N ASN A 191 18.28 -12.88 -17.47
CA ASN A 191 18.55 -12.91 -18.91
C ASN A 191 17.23 -12.80 -19.70
N GLN A 192 17.23 -12.00 -20.77
CA GLN A 192 16.01 -11.67 -21.54
C GLN A 192 15.48 -12.83 -22.37
N ASP A 193 16.33 -13.81 -22.72
CA ASP A 193 15.97 -15.02 -23.44
C ASP A 193 15.37 -16.10 -22.55
N ASP A 194 15.17 -15.83 -21.26
CA ASP A 194 14.46 -16.70 -20.33
C ASP A 194 12.97 -16.82 -20.73
N PRO A 195 12.41 -18.03 -20.93
CA PRO A 195 10.99 -18.23 -21.24
C PRO A 195 10.02 -17.64 -20.22
N ALA A 196 10.46 -17.49 -18.97
CA ALA A 196 9.72 -16.89 -17.87
C ALA A 196 10.08 -15.40 -17.64
N TYR A 197 10.89 -14.78 -18.51
CA TYR A 197 11.36 -13.40 -18.32
C TYR A 197 10.21 -12.43 -18.04
N LEU A 198 10.32 -11.72 -16.92
CA LEU A 198 9.33 -10.72 -16.51
C LEU A 198 9.57 -9.42 -17.29
N GLU A 199 8.88 -9.29 -18.41
CA GLU A 199 8.88 -8.08 -19.23
C GLU A 199 8.08 -6.94 -18.58
N GLY A 200 8.51 -5.69 -18.78
CA GLY A 200 7.73 -4.51 -18.39
C GLY A 200 7.74 -4.13 -16.90
N ALA A 201 8.20 -5.02 -16.01
CA ALA A 201 8.29 -4.76 -14.57
C ALA A 201 9.72 -4.94 -14.02
N ALA A 202 10.37 -3.82 -13.67
CA ALA A 202 11.70 -3.79 -13.07
C ALA A 202 11.67 -4.02 -11.55
N LEU A 203 11.12 -5.18 -11.14
CA LEU A 203 11.00 -5.54 -9.72
C LEU A 203 12.37 -5.66 -9.03
N ASP A 204 13.40 -6.09 -9.76
CA ASP A 204 14.77 -6.18 -9.27
C ASP A 204 15.32 -4.80 -8.90
N ASP A 205 15.17 -3.80 -9.78
CA ASP A 205 15.55 -2.42 -9.48
C ASP A 205 14.75 -1.86 -8.31
N ALA A 206 13.43 -2.09 -8.30
CA ALA A 206 12.53 -1.61 -7.25
C ALA A 206 12.87 -2.18 -5.87
N MET A 207 13.33 -3.43 -5.80
CA MET A 207 13.74 -4.08 -4.55
C MET A 207 15.23 -3.89 -4.23
N GLY A 208 15.97 -3.14 -5.05
CA GLY A 208 17.39 -2.88 -4.89
C GLY A 208 18.25 -4.15 -5.00
N ILE A 209 17.86 -5.06 -5.89
CA ILE A 209 18.56 -6.32 -6.16
C ILE A 209 19.76 -6.02 -7.05
N THR A 210 20.94 -6.44 -6.61
CA THR A 210 22.21 -6.13 -7.29
C THR A 210 22.93 -7.37 -7.82
N SER A 211 22.44 -8.56 -7.50
CA SER A 211 22.97 -9.84 -7.97
C SER A 211 21.91 -10.92 -7.90
N PHE A 212 22.16 -12.04 -8.59
CA PHE A 212 21.28 -13.21 -8.62
C PHE A 212 22.05 -14.46 -8.15
N PRO A 213 21.42 -15.37 -7.40
CA PRO A 213 20.08 -15.25 -6.83
C PRO A 213 20.04 -14.30 -5.63
N GLN A 214 18.89 -13.66 -5.43
CA GLN A 214 18.52 -12.99 -4.18
C GLN A 214 17.06 -13.29 -3.87
N VAL A 215 16.67 -13.14 -2.61
CA VAL A 215 15.26 -13.12 -2.23
C VAL A 215 14.93 -11.81 -1.51
N ALA A 216 13.73 -11.29 -1.74
CA ALA A 216 13.15 -10.21 -0.96
C ALA A 216 11.91 -10.71 -0.20
N VAL A 217 11.75 -10.25 1.03
CA VAL A 217 10.63 -10.57 1.91
C VAL A 217 9.83 -9.29 2.13
N ASP A 218 8.54 -9.35 1.83
CA ASP A 218 7.56 -8.27 1.99
C ASP A 218 7.95 -6.92 1.38
N MET A 219 8.77 -6.93 0.31
CA MET A 219 9.36 -5.71 -0.29
C MET A 219 10.17 -4.87 0.71
N HIS A 220 10.71 -5.52 1.75
CA HIS A 220 11.18 -4.84 2.96
C HIS A 220 12.61 -5.18 3.33
N THR A 221 12.93 -6.48 3.32
CA THR A 221 14.28 -6.99 3.55
C THR A 221 14.66 -7.92 2.41
N ARG A 222 15.97 -8.07 2.19
CA ARG A 222 16.51 -8.96 1.16
C ARG A 222 17.77 -9.65 1.65
N THR A 223 18.09 -10.79 1.04
CA THR A 223 19.33 -11.52 1.31
C THR A 223 19.91 -12.14 0.06
N THR A 224 21.24 -12.19 0.03
CA THR A 224 22.06 -12.97 -0.91
C THR A 224 22.41 -14.34 -0.36
N TYR A 225 22.15 -14.62 0.93
CA TYR A 225 22.46 -15.90 1.56
C TYR A 225 21.42 -16.94 1.19
N TYR A 226 21.85 -17.99 0.49
CA TYR A 226 21.02 -19.07 -0.04
C TYR A 226 20.90 -20.29 0.89
N ASN A 227 21.38 -20.22 2.14
CA ASN A 227 21.22 -21.33 3.08
C ASN A 227 19.86 -21.25 3.82
N TYR A 228 19.31 -22.41 4.17
CA TYR A 228 18.02 -22.53 4.87
C TYR A 228 17.92 -21.62 6.10
N GLY A 229 18.92 -21.63 6.98
CA GLY A 229 18.88 -20.88 8.24
C GLY A 229 18.73 -19.38 8.04
N SER A 230 19.41 -18.81 7.04
CA SER A 230 19.28 -17.39 6.70
C SER A 230 17.89 -17.04 6.15
N VAL A 231 17.38 -17.81 5.19
CA VAL A 231 16.07 -17.52 4.57
C VAL A 231 14.94 -17.77 5.57
N ALA A 232 14.96 -18.89 6.29
CA ALA A 232 13.98 -19.20 7.35
C ALA A 232 14.02 -18.16 8.49
N GLY A 233 15.20 -17.71 8.91
CA GLY A 233 15.35 -16.66 9.92
C GLY A 233 14.70 -15.33 9.49
N MET A 234 14.84 -14.96 8.22
CA MET A 234 14.17 -13.77 7.67
C MET A 234 12.66 -13.92 7.61
N LEU A 235 12.15 -15.08 7.17
CA LEU A 235 10.71 -15.36 7.15
C LEU A 235 10.11 -15.30 8.55
N ASN A 236 10.78 -15.92 9.54
CA ASN A 236 10.35 -15.87 10.93
C ASN A 236 10.33 -14.44 11.47
N SER A 237 11.37 -13.67 11.16
CA SER A 237 11.43 -12.25 11.56
C SER A 237 10.28 -11.46 10.96
N ALA A 238 9.95 -11.68 9.68
CA ALA A 238 8.84 -11.02 9.01
C ALA A 238 7.48 -11.42 9.61
N LEU A 239 7.26 -12.73 9.84
CA LEU A 239 6.04 -13.26 10.45
C LEU A 239 5.80 -12.73 11.87
N SER A 240 6.85 -12.50 12.65
CA SER A 240 6.73 -11.97 14.01
C SER A 240 6.72 -10.44 14.10
N ARG A 241 7.01 -9.73 13.00
CA ARG A 241 7.28 -8.28 13.03
C ARG A 241 6.02 -7.46 13.25
N VAL A 242 4.96 -7.80 12.54
CA VAL A 242 3.70 -7.05 12.52
C VAL A 242 2.53 -7.99 12.30
N GLU A 243 1.42 -7.68 12.95
CA GLU A 243 0.13 -8.26 12.63
C GLU A 243 -0.36 -7.76 11.26
N ALA A 244 -1.34 -8.47 10.68
CA ALA A 244 -2.03 -7.98 9.50
C ALA A 244 -2.84 -6.73 9.86
N LYS A 245 -2.41 -5.57 9.36
CA LYS A 245 -3.12 -4.29 9.45
C LYS A 245 -4.33 -4.25 8.50
N ALA A 246 -4.39 -5.13 7.51
CA ALA A 246 -5.53 -5.28 6.63
C ALA A 246 -5.71 -6.71 6.10
N GLY A 247 -6.95 -7.04 5.77
CA GLY A 247 -7.35 -8.24 5.03
C GLY A 247 -7.59 -7.94 3.56
N ILE A 248 -7.53 -8.97 2.73
CA ILE A 248 -7.83 -8.91 1.30
C ILE A 248 -8.90 -9.95 1.01
N ALA A 249 -9.99 -9.54 0.37
CA ALA A 249 -10.93 -10.41 -0.31
C ALA A 249 -10.90 -10.05 -1.80
N ALA A 250 -11.08 -11.02 -2.68
CA ALA A 250 -11.09 -10.75 -4.11
C ALA A 250 -11.89 -11.78 -4.89
N VAL A 251 -12.37 -11.38 -6.05
CA VAL A 251 -12.96 -12.24 -7.06
C VAL A 251 -12.33 -11.91 -8.41
N SER A 252 -12.17 -12.93 -9.25
CA SER A 252 -11.67 -12.76 -10.61
C SER A 252 -12.52 -13.54 -11.60
N GLU A 253 -12.54 -13.05 -12.83
CA GLU A 253 -13.15 -13.68 -13.99
C GLU A 253 -12.12 -13.77 -15.12
N TRP A 254 -12.28 -14.76 -16.00
CA TRP A 254 -11.44 -14.98 -17.16
C TRP A 254 -12.27 -14.90 -18.44
N ASP A 255 -11.91 -13.97 -19.32
CA ASP A 255 -12.44 -13.89 -20.68
C ASP A 255 -11.46 -14.54 -21.66
N GLU A 256 -11.83 -15.73 -22.15
CA GLU A 256 -11.04 -16.47 -23.15
C GLU A 256 -10.96 -15.74 -24.50
N GLN A 257 -11.97 -14.95 -24.87
CA GLN A 257 -12.04 -14.26 -26.17
C GLN A 257 -11.08 -13.07 -26.21
N THR A 258 -11.05 -12.27 -25.15
CA THR A 258 -10.12 -11.12 -25.05
C THR A 258 -8.77 -11.49 -24.44
N ARG A 259 -8.69 -12.67 -23.80
CA ARG A 259 -7.58 -13.12 -22.97
C ARG A 259 -7.29 -12.16 -21.81
N THR A 260 -8.33 -11.71 -21.14
CA THR A 260 -8.23 -10.76 -20.03
C THR A 260 -8.72 -11.40 -18.73
N ILE A 261 -7.98 -11.17 -17.64
CA ILE A 261 -8.44 -11.46 -16.29
C ILE A 261 -8.94 -10.15 -15.67
N SER A 262 -10.23 -10.10 -15.34
CA SER A 262 -10.82 -9.01 -14.56
C SER A 262 -10.81 -9.39 -13.09
N ILE A 263 -10.41 -8.50 -12.21
CA ILE A 263 -10.31 -8.76 -10.76
C ILE A 263 -10.93 -7.60 -10.00
N THR A 264 -11.78 -7.89 -9.03
CA THR A 264 -12.22 -6.92 -8.02
C THR A 264 -11.68 -7.35 -6.67
N ALA A 265 -10.89 -6.47 -6.05
CA ALA A 265 -10.27 -6.72 -4.76
C ALA A 265 -10.72 -5.68 -3.72
N THR A 266 -11.01 -6.15 -2.52
CA THR A 266 -11.50 -5.35 -1.39
C THR A 266 -10.51 -5.45 -0.23
N VAL A 267 -9.94 -4.32 0.17
CA VAL A 267 -9.09 -4.23 1.36
C VAL A 267 -9.94 -3.81 2.54
N LYS A 268 -9.88 -4.56 3.65
CA LYS A 268 -10.52 -4.19 4.92
C LYS A 268 -9.47 -3.86 5.96
N ALA A 269 -9.52 -2.65 6.51
CA ALA A 269 -8.53 -2.16 7.45
C ALA A 269 -8.82 -2.66 8.88
N ALA A 270 -7.83 -3.29 9.52
CA ALA A 270 -7.85 -3.56 10.96
C ALA A 270 -7.39 -2.33 11.77
N GLN A 271 -6.62 -1.45 11.16
CA GLN A 271 -6.08 -0.22 11.74
C GLN A 271 -6.19 0.90 10.72
N THR A 272 -6.51 2.12 11.17
CA THR A 272 -6.53 3.30 10.30
C THR A 272 -5.14 3.56 9.75
N GLU A 273 -4.99 3.43 8.43
CA GLU A 273 -3.72 3.65 7.73
C GLU A 273 -3.94 3.97 6.24
N GLU A 274 -2.89 4.52 5.61
CA GLU A 274 -2.82 4.61 4.15
C GLU A 274 -2.46 3.25 3.54
N PHE A 275 -3.35 2.68 2.74
CA PHE A 275 -3.12 1.38 2.10
C PHE A 275 -2.90 1.50 0.60
N ARG A 276 -2.15 0.54 0.05
CA ARG A 276 -2.06 0.30 -1.39
C ARG A 276 -2.29 -1.17 -1.69
N ILE A 277 -2.75 -1.48 -2.89
CA ILE A 277 -3.00 -2.86 -3.34
C ILE A 277 -2.32 -3.15 -4.67
N GLY A 278 -1.82 -4.38 -4.85
CA GLY A 278 -1.27 -4.87 -6.11
C GLY A 278 -1.77 -6.28 -6.43
N ALA A 279 -1.84 -6.60 -7.72
CA ALA A 279 -2.23 -7.91 -8.21
C ALA A 279 -1.22 -8.42 -9.26
N TRP A 280 -0.70 -9.62 -9.03
CA TRP A 280 0.28 -10.28 -9.90
C TRP A 280 -0.29 -11.57 -10.45
N LEU A 281 0.04 -11.88 -11.71
CA LEU A 281 -0.22 -13.17 -12.33
C LEU A 281 1.03 -14.02 -12.25
N LEU A 282 0.94 -15.19 -11.63
CA LEU A 282 2.00 -16.19 -11.59
C LEU A 282 1.62 -17.36 -12.49
N GLU A 283 2.60 -17.99 -13.15
CA GLU A 283 2.44 -19.20 -13.97
C GLU A 283 3.42 -20.28 -13.50
N ASP A 284 2.91 -21.50 -13.33
CA ASP A 284 3.70 -22.69 -13.00
C ASP A 284 4.10 -23.50 -14.25
N GLY A 285 5.12 -24.35 -14.08
CA GLY A 285 5.47 -25.35 -15.10
C GLY A 285 6.15 -24.79 -16.35
N ILE A 286 6.73 -23.59 -16.30
CA ILE A 286 7.43 -23.01 -17.45
C ILE A 286 8.76 -23.74 -17.66
N TYR A 287 8.93 -24.36 -18.82
CA TYR A 287 10.19 -25.02 -19.17
C TYR A 287 11.23 -24.03 -19.70
N GLY A 288 12.42 -24.01 -19.10
CA GLY A 288 13.59 -23.26 -19.53
C GLY A 288 14.87 -23.85 -18.93
N ARG A 289 15.87 -24.15 -19.77
CA ARG A 289 17.09 -24.84 -19.31
C ARG A 289 17.89 -23.98 -18.34
N GLN A 290 18.02 -24.43 -17.10
CA GLN A 290 18.72 -23.69 -16.04
C GLN A 290 20.22 -24.00 -16.04
N SER A 291 21.03 -22.95 -16.05
CA SER A 291 22.47 -23.03 -15.78
C SER A 291 22.69 -23.48 -14.34
N ASN A 292 23.63 -24.41 -14.14
CA ASN A 292 23.98 -24.92 -12.82
C ASN A 292 25.50 -24.97 -12.66
N TYR A 293 26.05 -24.06 -11.85
CA TYR A 293 27.47 -23.98 -11.48
C TYR A 293 27.71 -24.50 -10.06
N THR A 294 26.70 -25.10 -9.44
CA THR A 294 26.75 -25.63 -8.08
C THR A 294 26.75 -27.16 -8.12
N SER A 295 26.81 -27.80 -6.94
CA SER A 295 26.69 -29.25 -6.80
C SER A 295 25.24 -29.71 -6.59
N GLU A 296 24.26 -28.81 -6.70
CA GLU A 296 22.84 -29.10 -6.47
C GLU A 296 22.33 -30.14 -7.47
N GLN A 297 21.58 -31.12 -6.96
CA GLN A 297 21.00 -32.20 -7.75
C GLN A 297 19.49 -31.98 -7.91
N GLY A 298 18.93 -32.47 -9.01
CA GLY A 298 17.49 -32.38 -9.31
C GLY A 298 17.20 -31.64 -10.60
N ASP A 299 15.91 -31.57 -10.95
CA ASP A 299 15.46 -30.82 -12.11
C ASP A 299 15.24 -29.34 -11.73
N PHE A 300 15.97 -28.46 -12.41
CA PHE A 300 15.85 -27.01 -12.29
C PHE A 300 15.34 -26.38 -13.59
N ASN A 301 14.97 -27.18 -14.59
CA ASN A 301 14.54 -26.68 -15.90
C ASN A 301 13.04 -26.38 -15.97
N VAL A 302 12.27 -26.80 -14.97
CA VAL A 302 10.86 -26.42 -14.81
C VAL A 302 10.80 -25.37 -13.71
N HIS A 303 10.22 -24.22 -14.05
CA HIS A 303 10.12 -23.05 -13.18
C HIS A 303 8.67 -22.83 -12.81
N ASP A 304 8.45 -22.72 -11.51
CA ASP A 304 7.15 -22.50 -10.89
C ASP A 304 7.09 -21.12 -10.24
N CYS A 305 5.89 -20.66 -9.94
CA CYS A 305 5.60 -19.38 -9.32
C CYS A 305 6.12 -18.19 -10.14
N CYS A 306 6.34 -18.35 -11.45
CA CYS A 306 6.95 -17.32 -12.29
C CYS A 306 6.00 -16.14 -12.45
N ILE A 307 6.43 -14.94 -12.04
CA ILE A 307 5.64 -13.72 -12.24
C ILE A 307 5.63 -13.41 -13.74
N ARG A 308 4.43 -13.38 -14.32
CA ARG A 308 4.19 -13.05 -15.72
C ARG A 308 3.72 -11.61 -15.90
N LEU A 309 2.87 -11.14 -14.98
CA LEU A 309 2.39 -9.76 -14.92
C LEU A 309 2.48 -9.26 -13.48
N ALA A 310 2.85 -8.00 -13.33
CA ALA A 310 2.93 -7.32 -12.04
C ALA A 310 2.20 -5.98 -12.09
N ASP A 311 0.89 -6.00 -11.84
CA ASP A 311 0.09 -4.79 -11.78
C ASP A 311 0.08 -4.21 -10.35
N SER A 312 1.14 -3.44 -10.07
CA SER A 312 1.33 -2.75 -8.79
C SER A 312 2.24 -1.52 -8.90
N LYS A 313 2.44 -1.02 -10.13
CA LYS A 313 3.45 -0.03 -10.47
C LYS A 313 3.03 1.38 -10.04
N VAL A 314 3.85 2.01 -9.20
CA VAL A 314 3.73 3.43 -8.81
C VAL A 314 4.66 4.30 -9.66
N THR A 315 5.91 3.85 -9.83
CA THR A 315 6.91 4.50 -10.70
C THR A 315 7.69 3.44 -11.48
N SER A 316 8.70 3.82 -12.27
CA SER A 316 9.57 2.84 -12.95
C SER A 316 10.31 1.89 -11.98
N THR A 317 10.48 2.30 -10.73
CA THR A 317 11.26 1.57 -9.70
C THR A 317 10.51 1.48 -8.38
N ASP A 318 9.18 1.59 -8.40
CA ASP A 318 8.33 1.43 -7.22
C ASP A 318 7.10 0.62 -7.62
N PHE A 319 6.92 -0.52 -6.96
CA PHE A 319 5.87 -1.50 -7.20
C PHE A 319 5.03 -1.75 -5.93
N SER A 320 4.95 -0.76 -5.05
CA SER A 320 4.23 -0.83 -3.76
C SER A 320 2.70 -0.90 -3.87
N GLY A 321 2.14 -0.81 -5.08
CA GLY A 321 0.70 -0.94 -5.34
C GLY A 321 -0.02 0.38 -5.59
N HIS A 322 -1.23 0.24 -6.12
CA HIS A 322 -2.16 1.34 -6.39
C HIS A 322 -2.72 1.89 -5.08
N LEU A 323 -2.80 3.22 -4.98
CA LEU A 323 -3.23 3.90 -3.77
C LEU A 323 -4.74 3.69 -3.54
N LEU A 324 -5.11 3.27 -2.32
CA LEU A 324 -6.50 3.23 -1.85
C LEU A 324 -6.86 4.42 -0.97
N GLY A 325 -5.84 5.16 -0.51
CA GLY A 325 -5.97 6.26 0.44
C GLY A 325 -5.90 5.79 1.88
N GLU A 326 -6.26 6.68 2.80
CA GLU A 326 -6.47 6.32 4.19
C GLU A 326 -7.79 5.56 4.34
N ILE A 327 -7.73 4.38 4.94
CA ILE A 327 -8.90 3.56 5.25
C ILE A 327 -9.01 3.49 6.76
N GLU A 328 -10.11 4.00 7.32
CA GLU A 328 -10.39 3.90 8.76
C GLU A 328 -10.54 2.44 9.19
N ALA A 329 -10.14 2.12 10.43
CA ALA A 329 -10.32 0.79 10.99
C ALA A 329 -11.79 0.32 10.89
N GLY A 330 -12.00 -0.90 10.40
CA GLY A 330 -13.31 -1.49 10.12
C GLY A 330 -13.93 -1.10 8.79
N LYS A 331 -13.35 -0.16 8.04
CA LYS A 331 -13.82 0.22 6.70
C LYS A 331 -13.10 -0.55 5.61
N THR A 332 -13.66 -0.46 4.41
CA THR A 332 -13.18 -1.12 3.20
C THR A 332 -12.88 -0.12 2.09
N ALA A 333 -12.00 -0.50 1.17
CA ALA A 333 -11.81 0.16 -0.11
C ALA A 333 -11.59 -0.88 -1.21
N ASN A 334 -12.09 -0.59 -2.41
CA ASN A 334 -12.05 -1.49 -3.56
C ASN A 334 -11.00 -1.04 -4.59
N HIS A 335 -10.48 -1.99 -5.35
CA HIS A 335 -9.73 -1.74 -6.57
C HIS A 335 -10.02 -2.82 -7.59
N SER A 336 -10.18 -2.42 -8.85
CA SER A 336 -10.29 -3.34 -9.97
C SER A 336 -9.00 -3.42 -10.76
N PHE A 337 -8.62 -4.63 -11.17
CA PHE A 337 -7.48 -4.88 -12.06
C PHE A 337 -7.95 -5.52 -13.36
N SER A 338 -7.21 -5.24 -14.44
CA SER A 338 -7.37 -5.90 -15.74
C SER A 338 -6.01 -6.39 -16.21
N LEU A 339 -5.84 -7.71 -16.30
CA LEU A 339 -4.58 -8.32 -16.69
C LEU A 339 -4.70 -8.95 -18.08
N ASP A 340 -3.98 -8.41 -19.06
CA ASP A 340 -3.94 -8.95 -20.43
C ASP A 340 -2.95 -10.11 -20.54
N VAL A 341 -3.48 -11.31 -20.72
CA VAL A 341 -2.70 -12.55 -20.75
C VAL A 341 -2.22 -12.82 -22.17
N LYS A 342 -0.89 -12.75 -22.37
CA LYS A 342 -0.29 -12.98 -23.69
C LYS A 342 -0.62 -14.38 -24.24
N SER A 343 -0.71 -14.47 -25.57
CA SER A 343 -0.86 -15.75 -26.27
C SER A 343 0.31 -16.68 -25.95
N GLY A 344 0.02 -17.97 -25.75
CA GLY A 344 1.01 -19.01 -25.44
C GLY A 344 1.28 -19.21 -23.95
N TRP A 345 0.77 -18.33 -23.08
CA TRP A 345 0.76 -18.59 -21.64
C TRP A 345 -0.38 -19.55 -21.30
N ASN A 346 -0.10 -20.50 -20.40
CA ASN A 346 -1.04 -21.53 -20.00
C ASN A 346 -1.86 -21.07 -18.79
N ILE A 347 -3.10 -20.62 -19.06
CA ILE A 347 -3.99 -20.09 -18.02
C ILE A 347 -4.32 -21.12 -16.94
N ASP A 348 -4.36 -22.41 -17.26
CA ASP A 348 -4.63 -23.49 -16.30
C ASP A 348 -3.49 -23.66 -15.27
N ASN A 349 -2.29 -23.18 -15.60
CA ASN A 349 -1.15 -23.14 -14.70
C ASN A 349 -1.01 -21.78 -13.99
N CYS A 350 -1.94 -20.86 -14.22
CA CYS A 350 -1.89 -19.52 -13.67
C CYS A 350 -2.66 -19.40 -12.36
N ARG A 351 -2.16 -18.52 -11.49
CA ARG A 351 -2.85 -18.06 -10.28
C ARG A 351 -2.54 -16.61 -9.97
N LEU A 352 -3.38 -16.00 -9.16
CA LEU A 352 -3.28 -14.61 -8.78
C LEU A 352 -2.66 -14.48 -7.38
N VAL A 353 -1.76 -13.51 -7.23
CA VAL A 353 -1.24 -13.06 -5.95
C VAL A 353 -1.66 -11.62 -5.74
N LEU A 354 -2.46 -11.38 -4.71
CA LEU A 354 -2.87 -10.03 -4.32
C LEU A 354 -2.23 -9.67 -2.99
N PHE A 355 -1.65 -8.47 -2.92
CA PHE A 355 -1.03 -7.99 -1.69
C PHE A 355 -1.48 -6.58 -1.36
N VAL A 356 -1.52 -6.30 -0.06
CA VAL A 356 -1.77 -4.96 0.47
C VAL A 356 -0.49 -4.46 1.13
N THR A 357 -0.08 -3.24 0.81
CA THR A 357 1.04 -2.58 1.47
C THR A 357 0.56 -1.52 2.45
N ALA A 358 1.32 -1.35 3.52
CA ALA A 358 1.10 -0.33 4.54
C ALA A 358 2.41 0.44 4.77
N PRO A 359 2.34 1.68 5.28
CA PRO A 359 3.52 2.48 5.46
C PRO A 359 4.33 2.06 6.68
N GLU A 360 5.62 2.34 6.62
CA GLU A 360 6.56 2.33 7.72
C GLU A 360 7.50 3.52 7.55
N THR A 361 7.70 4.27 8.63
CA THR A 361 8.67 5.37 8.64
C THR A 361 10.03 4.87 9.10
N ARG A 362 11.05 5.01 8.25
CA ARG A 362 12.46 4.69 8.58
C ARG A 362 13.33 5.90 8.28
N ASN A 363 14.10 6.34 9.28
CA ASN A 363 15.01 7.49 9.13
C ASN A 363 14.32 8.74 8.55
N GLY A 364 13.08 9.02 8.98
CA GLY A 364 12.29 10.16 8.52
C GLY A 364 11.73 10.05 7.10
N ARG A 365 11.81 8.87 6.45
CA ARG A 365 11.22 8.60 5.14
C ARG A 365 10.12 7.55 5.25
N LYS A 366 8.99 7.80 4.58
CA LYS A 366 7.87 6.86 4.45
C LYS A 366 8.22 5.83 3.37
N TYR A 367 8.14 4.56 3.72
CA TYR A 367 8.26 3.43 2.81
C TYR A 367 7.00 2.58 2.89
N PHE A 368 6.69 1.86 1.83
CA PHE A 368 5.64 0.86 1.83
C PHE A 368 6.25 -0.54 1.84
N TYR A 369 5.63 -1.43 2.60
CA TYR A 369 5.99 -2.84 2.66
C TYR A 369 4.72 -3.68 2.58
N VAL A 370 4.83 -4.93 2.11
CA VAL A 370 3.71 -5.85 2.06
C VAL A 370 3.27 -6.22 3.47
N ASN A 371 2.10 -5.69 3.87
CA ASN A 371 1.52 -5.98 5.16
C ASN A 371 0.68 -7.25 5.15
N ASN A 372 0.07 -7.64 4.04
CA ASN A 372 -0.54 -8.95 3.90
C ASN A 372 -0.59 -9.37 2.44
N VAL A 373 -0.69 -10.68 2.19
CA VAL A 373 -0.78 -11.25 0.83
C VAL A 373 -1.70 -12.46 0.84
N VAL A 374 -2.45 -12.62 -0.24
CA VAL A 374 -3.30 -13.78 -0.51
C VAL A 374 -2.99 -14.34 -1.89
N GLU A 375 -3.27 -15.61 -2.06
CA GLU A 375 -3.17 -16.32 -3.34
C GLU A 375 -4.54 -16.90 -3.67
N MET A 376 -4.96 -16.78 -4.93
CA MET A 376 -6.26 -17.29 -5.40
C MET A 376 -6.16 -17.82 -6.83
N PRO A 377 -7.03 -18.76 -7.25
CA PRO A 377 -7.10 -19.19 -8.64
C PRO A 377 -7.58 -18.06 -9.56
N VAL A 378 -7.24 -18.15 -10.84
CA VAL A 378 -7.92 -17.39 -11.91
C VAL A 378 -9.37 -17.88 -12.02
N ALA A 379 -10.31 -16.99 -12.33
CA ALA A 379 -11.74 -17.30 -12.43
C ALA A 379 -12.30 -17.90 -11.13
N GLY A 380 -11.92 -17.33 -9.99
CA GLY A 380 -12.35 -17.77 -8.68
C GLY A 380 -12.44 -16.63 -7.67
N LYS A 381 -12.61 -16.98 -6.40
CA LYS A 381 -12.75 -16.03 -5.29
C LYS A 381 -11.91 -16.41 -4.08
N ILE A 382 -11.60 -15.42 -3.26
CA ILE A 382 -11.04 -15.57 -1.92
C ILE A 382 -11.76 -14.61 -0.96
N ASP A 383 -12.29 -15.17 0.12
CA ASP A 383 -12.95 -14.40 1.19
C ASP A 383 -11.88 -13.94 2.22
N TYR A 384 -12.24 -13.03 3.12
CA TYR A 384 -11.35 -12.65 4.22
C TYR A 384 -11.00 -13.85 5.11
N GLU A 385 -9.70 -14.03 5.36
CA GLU A 385 -9.23 -15.04 6.31
C GLU A 385 -8.92 -14.40 7.66
N TYR A 386 -9.56 -14.92 8.71
CA TYR A 386 -9.38 -14.50 10.10
C TYR A 386 -8.61 -15.55 10.90
N ILE A 387 -7.93 -15.11 11.96
CA ILE A 387 -7.38 -16.01 12.97
C ILE A 387 -8.56 -16.55 13.81
N GLU A 388 -8.59 -17.86 14.02
CA GLU A 388 -9.61 -18.53 14.86
C GLU A 388 -9.52 -18.16 16.35
#